data_AF-A0A517LHH0-F1
#
_entry.id   AF-A0A517LHH0-F1
#
_cell.length_a   1.000
_cell.length_b   1.000
_cell.length_c   1.000
_cell.angle_alpha   90.00
_cell.angle_beta   90.00
_cell.angle_gamma   90.00
#
_symmetry.space_group_name_H-M   'P 1'
#
loop_
_entity.id
_entity.type
_entity.pdbx_description
1 polymer ?
#
loop_
_entity_poly.entity_id
_entity_poly.type
_entity_poly.pdbx_seq_one_letter_code
_entity_poly.pdbx_strand_id
1 'polypeptide(L)'
;MKIILALLALGATSVTAQAAQACAAEIAAVPQCGATCIEKSATAPAVGCPAKDHKCFCSKRTSYEAEAVKCGTSSCSPAEIIKTKTAADAVCACVNKSS
;
A
#
# COMPACT_ATOMS: atom_id res chain seq x y z
N MET A 1 -24.12 11.08 -43.63
CA MET A 1 -22.65 10.91 -43.78
C MET A 1 -22.01 11.03 -42.41
N LYS A 2 -21.30 9.98 -41.98
CA LYS A 2 -20.19 9.93 -40.99
C LYS A 2 -20.48 10.38 -39.53
N ILE A 3 -20.10 9.70 -38.44
CA ILE A 3 -19.35 8.46 -38.17
C ILE A 3 -19.75 7.99 -36.75
N ILE A 4 -19.89 6.68 -36.61
CA ILE A 4 -19.98 5.88 -35.39
C ILE A 4 -18.63 5.90 -34.66
N LEU A 5 -18.56 6.13 -33.34
CA LEU A 5 -17.49 5.65 -32.44
C LEU A 5 -18.05 5.67 -31.00
N ALA A 6 -18.57 4.54 -30.50
CA ALA A 6 -17.82 3.48 -29.82
C ALA A 6 -17.79 3.67 -28.30
N LEU A 7 -18.58 2.84 -27.61
CA LEU A 7 -18.28 2.13 -26.37
C LEU A 7 -17.07 2.64 -25.56
N LEU A 8 -17.34 3.15 -24.36
CA LEU A 8 -16.47 2.95 -23.20
C LEU A 8 -17.31 2.50 -22.01
N ALA A 9 -17.71 1.23 -22.04
CA ALA A 9 -17.79 0.47 -20.81
C ALA A 9 -16.34 0.18 -20.36
N LEU A 10 -15.75 1.03 -19.52
CA LEU A 10 -14.51 0.77 -18.78
C LEU A 10 -14.51 1.70 -17.56
N GLY A 11 -14.58 1.24 -16.32
CA GLY A 11 -14.59 -0.13 -15.86
C GLY A 11 -14.86 -0.10 -14.36
N ALA A 12 -14.90 -1.28 -13.75
CA ALA A 12 -14.48 -1.39 -12.38
C ALA A 12 -13.06 -0.83 -12.29
N THR A 13 -12.91 0.48 -12.04
CA THR A 13 -11.66 1.01 -11.51
C THR A 13 -11.64 0.45 -10.10
N SER A 14 -11.05 -0.73 -10.03
CA SER A 14 -10.62 -1.45 -8.85
C SER A 14 -10.52 -0.47 -7.69
N VAL A 15 -11.32 -0.71 -6.64
CA VAL A 15 -11.35 0.10 -5.41
C VAL A 15 -9.93 0.39 -4.89
N THR A 16 -8.97 -0.46 -5.23
CA THR A 16 -7.54 -0.29 -4.97
C THR A 16 -6.86 0.87 -5.71
N ALA A 17 -7.23 1.19 -6.95
CA ALA A 17 -6.65 2.32 -7.70
C ALA A 17 -7.18 3.68 -7.20
N GLN A 18 -8.50 3.80 -6.98
CA GLN A 18 -9.06 5.02 -6.40
C GLN A 18 -8.52 5.29 -4.99
N ALA A 19 -8.44 4.26 -4.13
CA ALA A 19 -7.86 4.40 -2.80
C ALA A 19 -6.36 4.73 -2.83
N ALA A 20 -5.60 4.15 -3.77
CA ALA A 20 -4.19 4.48 -3.95
C ALA A 20 -3.99 5.93 -4.44
N GLN A 21 -4.86 6.43 -5.31
CA GLN A 21 -4.84 7.83 -5.74
C GLN A 21 -5.27 8.81 -4.64
N ALA A 22 -6.26 8.45 -3.82
CA ALA A 22 -6.67 9.27 -2.68
C ALA A 22 -5.59 9.37 -1.60
N CYS A 23 -4.76 8.32 -1.45
CA CYS A 23 -3.71 8.22 -0.44
C CYS A 23 -2.30 8.43 -1.00
N ALA A 24 -2.18 9.04 -2.19
CA ALA A 24 -0.90 9.17 -2.87
C ALA A 24 0.12 10.02 -2.08
N ALA A 25 -0.35 11.01 -1.32
CA ALA A 25 0.51 11.87 -0.49
C ALA A 25 1.12 11.08 0.68
N GLU A 26 0.32 10.24 1.34
CA GLU A 26 0.72 9.38 2.44
C GLU A 26 1.67 8.29 1.96
N ILE A 27 1.40 7.70 0.79
CA ILE A 27 2.28 6.71 0.15
C ILE A 27 3.62 7.36 -0.23
N ALA A 28 3.60 8.58 -0.77
CA ALA A 28 4.82 9.32 -1.13
C ALA A 28 5.64 9.77 0.09
N ALA A 29 5.03 9.88 1.27
CA ALA A 29 5.70 10.21 2.51
C ALA A 29 6.48 9.02 3.13
N VAL A 30 6.29 7.79 2.61
CA VAL A 30 6.99 6.60 3.09
C VAL A 30 8.49 6.70 2.75
N PRO A 31 9.39 6.56 3.74
CA PRO A 31 10.84 6.53 3.48
C PRO A 31 11.22 5.36 2.55
N GLN A 32 12.28 5.52 1.75
CA GLN A 32 12.69 4.50 0.78
C GLN A 32 12.99 3.13 1.42
N CYS A 33 13.61 3.12 2.61
CA CYS A 33 13.83 1.88 3.35
C CYS A 33 12.49 1.20 3.71
N GLY A 34 11.52 2.01 4.13
CA GLY A 34 10.17 1.59 4.39
C GLY A 34 9.50 1.00 3.16
N ALA A 35 9.48 1.73 2.03
CA ALA A 35 8.81 1.28 0.80
C ALA A 35 9.23 -0.13 0.37
N THR A 36 10.54 -0.42 0.42
CA THR A 36 11.08 -1.75 0.09
C THR A 36 10.57 -2.82 1.07
N CYS A 37 10.57 -2.51 2.37
CA CYS A 37 10.06 -3.43 3.38
C CYS A 37 8.55 -3.63 3.28
N ILE A 38 7.77 -2.58 3.00
CA ILE A 38 6.33 -2.67 2.79
C ILE A 38 6.00 -3.67 1.68
N GLU A 39 6.65 -3.57 0.52
CA GLU A 39 6.41 -4.48 -0.61
C GLU A 39 6.81 -5.92 -0.27
N LYS A 40 7.97 -6.11 0.37
CA LYS A 40 8.45 -7.44 0.80
C LYS A 40 7.50 -8.08 1.81
N SER A 41 7.11 -7.33 2.83
CA SER A 41 6.21 -7.79 3.90
C SER A 41 4.79 -8.03 3.38
N ALA A 42 4.30 -7.22 2.44
CA ALA A 42 3.01 -7.46 1.79
C ALA A 42 2.97 -8.81 1.08
N THR A 43 4.04 -9.16 0.34
CA THR A 43 4.15 -10.43 -0.39
C THR A 43 4.57 -11.62 0.47
N ALA A 44 4.92 -11.41 1.74
CA ALA A 44 5.33 -12.49 2.62
C ALA A 44 4.20 -13.53 2.77
N PRO A 45 4.49 -14.84 2.88
CA PRO A 45 3.47 -15.87 2.95
C PRO A 45 2.44 -15.69 4.07
N ALA A 46 2.85 -15.08 5.19
CA ALA A 46 1.98 -14.77 6.33
C ALA A 46 0.95 -13.65 6.05
N VAL A 47 1.20 -12.84 5.01
CA VAL A 47 0.35 -11.72 4.60
C VAL A 47 -0.37 -12.07 3.29
N GLY A 48 0.38 -12.49 2.27
CA GLY A 48 -0.16 -13.01 1.01
C GLY A 48 -0.86 -11.96 0.16
N CYS A 49 -0.43 -10.70 0.26
CA CYS A 49 -0.99 -9.60 -0.51
C CYS A 49 -0.11 -9.24 -1.71
N PRO A 50 -0.69 -8.72 -2.81
CA PRO A 50 0.08 -8.10 -3.86
C PRO A 50 0.93 -6.94 -3.31
N ALA A 51 2.14 -6.73 -3.85
CA ALA A 51 3.12 -5.77 -3.31
C ALA A 51 2.57 -4.34 -3.14
N LYS A 52 1.63 -3.91 -3.99
CA LYS A 52 1.05 -2.56 -3.99
C LYS A 52 -0.42 -2.54 -3.56
N ASP A 53 -0.95 -3.65 -3.06
CA ASP A 53 -2.32 -3.70 -2.55
C ASP A 53 -2.37 -3.28 -1.08
N HIS A 54 -2.37 -1.96 -0.90
CA HIS A 54 -2.44 -1.31 0.40
C HIS A 54 -3.69 -1.73 1.19
N LYS A 55 -4.82 -1.94 0.51
CA LYS A 55 -6.05 -2.39 1.17
C LYS A 55 -5.89 -3.80 1.71
N CYS A 56 -5.28 -4.71 0.93
CA CYS A 56 -5.04 -6.07 1.36
C CYS A 56 -4.13 -6.12 2.59
N PHE A 57 -2.94 -5.52 2.55
CA PHE A 57 -2.01 -5.68 3.69
C PHE A 57 -2.48 -4.89 4.92
N CYS A 58 -3.18 -3.76 4.75
CA CYS A 58 -3.77 -3.04 5.88
C CYS A 58 -4.92 -3.81 6.55
N SER A 59 -5.64 -4.68 5.82
CA SER A 59 -6.61 -5.60 6.42
C SER A 59 -5.95 -6.71 7.25
N LYS A 60 -4.66 -6.98 7.04
CA LYS A 60 -3.84 -7.98 7.72
C LYS A 60 -2.76 -7.35 8.61
N ARG A 61 -3.08 -6.20 9.21
CA ARG A 61 -2.12 -5.34 9.92
C ARG A 61 -1.21 -6.09 10.88
N THR A 62 -1.73 -7.00 11.70
CA THR A 62 -0.90 -7.75 12.67
C THR A 62 0.19 -8.58 12.01
N SER A 63 -0.14 -9.38 10.98
CA SER A 63 0.84 -10.19 10.25
C SER A 63 1.82 -9.32 9.46
N TYR A 64 1.31 -8.24 8.89
CA TYR A 64 2.10 -7.29 8.11
C TYR A 64 3.10 -6.52 8.98
N GLU A 65 2.67 -6.02 10.14
CA GLU A 65 3.56 -5.30 11.07
C GLU A 65 4.69 -6.21 11.57
N ALA A 66 4.41 -7.48 11.86
CA ALA A 66 5.46 -8.43 12.25
C ALA A 66 6.52 -8.61 11.15
N GLU A 67 6.09 -8.80 9.90
CA GLU A 67 7.00 -8.94 8.77
C GLU A 67 7.71 -7.62 8.42
N ALA A 68 7.04 -6.47 8.59
CA ALA A 68 7.61 -5.15 8.33
C ALA A 68 8.66 -4.77 9.40
N VAL A 69 8.41 -5.09 10.67
CA VAL A 69 9.40 -4.93 11.75
C VAL A 69 10.61 -5.82 11.49
N LYS A 70 10.39 -7.09 11.11
CA LYS A 70 11.48 -8.02 10.78
C LYS A 70 12.35 -7.54 9.62
N CYS A 71 11.74 -6.98 8.57
CA CYS A 71 12.48 -6.34 7.49
C CYS A 71 13.20 -5.09 7.96
N GLY A 72 12.50 -4.21 8.68
CA GLY A 72 13.02 -2.96 9.19
C GLY A 72 14.25 -3.14 10.07
N THR A 73 14.23 -4.09 11.01
CA THR A 73 15.38 -4.36 11.89
C THR A 73 16.59 -4.95 11.16
N SER A 74 16.38 -5.54 9.98
CA SER A 74 17.45 -6.14 9.17
C SER A 74 18.04 -5.18 8.13
N SER A 75 17.33 -4.10 7.78
CA SER A 75 17.67 -3.27 6.61
C SER A 75 17.57 -1.77 6.82
N CYS A 76 16.89 -1.30 7.86
CA CYS A 76 16.68 0.12 8.15
C CYS A 76 17.33 0.55 9.47
N SER A 77 17.68 1.83 9.56
CA SER A 77 18.07 2.41 10.85
C SER A 77 16.86 2.47 11.81
N PRO A 78 17.06 2.41 13.15
CA PRO A 78 15.95 2.48 14.11
C PRO A 78 15.04 3.70 13.92
N ALA A 79 15.61 4.85 13.54
CA ALA A 79 14.85 6.06 13.24
C ALA A 79 13.97 5.92 11.99
N GLU A 80 14.46 5.23 10.96
CA GLU A 80 13.67 4.95 9.75
C GLU A 80 12.57 3.91 9.98
N ILE A 81 12.79 2.94 10.87
CA ILE A 81 11.74 1.98 11.27
C ILE A 81 10.56 2.73 11.88
N ILE A 82 10.81 3.65 12.80
CA ILE A 82 9.76 4.46 13.44
C ILE A 82 9.03 5.31 12.39
N LYS A 83 9.77 6.04 11.55
CA LYS A 83 9.18 6.86 10.47
C LYS A 83 8.34 6.03 9.50
N THR A 84 8.84 4.85 9.13
CA THR A 84 8.13 3.90 8.26
C THR A 84 6.85 3.41 8.90
N LYS A 85 6.88 3.05 10.19
CA LYS A 85 5.68 2.62 10.91
C LYS A 85 4.62 3.72 10.89
N THR A 86 4.99 4.95 11.25
CA THR A 86 4.08 6.09 11.25
C THR A 86 3.49 6.35 9.86
N ALA A 87 4.32 6.28 8.81
CA ALA A 87 3.86 6.46 7.43
C ALA A 87 2.92 5.31 7.00
N ALA A 88 3.24 4.05 7.33
CA ALA A 88 2.40 2.89 7.02
C ALA A 88 1.04 2.96 7.74
N ASP A 89 1.02 3.39 9.02
CA ASP A 89 -0.22 3.63 9.77
C ASP A 89 -1.07 4.72 9.11
N ALA A 90 -0.45 5.82 8.64
CA ALA A 90 -1.14 6.88 7.91
C ALA A 90 -1.74 6.38 6.58
N VAL A 91 -0.99 5.59 5.82
CA VAL A 91 -1.47 4.95 4.58
C VAL A 91 -2.66 4.03 4.87
N CYS A 92 -2.56 3.17 5.88
CA CYS A 92 -3.66 2.28 6.25
C CYS A 92 -4.89 3.04 6.75
N ALA A 93 -4.72 4.11 7.51
CA ALA A 93 -5.81 4.97 7.94
C ALA A 93 -6.52 5.63 6.75
N CYS A 94 -5.75 6.13 5.77
CA CYS A 94 -6.28 6.74 4.56
C CYS A 94 -7.04 5.74 3.69
N VAL A 95 -6.45 4.57 3.41
CA VAL A 95 -7.06 3.54 2.55
C VAL A 95 -8.36 3.02 3.16
N ASN A 96 -8.41 2.86 4.49
CA ASN A 96 -9.62 2.44 5.20
C ASN A 96 -10.72 3.50 5.18
N LYS A 97 -10.38 4.80 5.11
CA LYS A 97 -11.35 5.89 4.94
C LYS A 97 -11.85 6.04 3.50
N SER A 98 -11.04 5.58 2.54
CA SER A 98 -11.32 5.67 1.11
C SER A 98 -12.04 4.44 0.54
N SER A 99 -12.41 3.48 1.39
CA SER A 99 -13.04 2.19 1.05
C SER A 99 -14.53 2.15 1.35
#